data_AF-A0AAJ1JBD4-F1
#
_entry.id   AF-A0AAJ1JBD4-F1
#
_cell.length_a   1.000
_cell.length_b   1.000
_cell.length_c   1.000
_cell.angle_alpha   90.00
_cell.angle_beta   90.00
_cell.angle_gamma   90.00
#
_symmetry.space_group_name_H-M   'P 1'
#
loop_
_entity.id
_entity.type
_entity.pdbx_description
1 polymer ?
#
loop_
_entity_poly.entity_id
_entity_poly.type
_entity_poly.pdbx_seq_one_letter_code
_entity_poly.pdbx_strand_id
1 'polypeptide(L)'
;SVGTIANRIQRRLQQEEEFLLSPTYFAQLPARYPEIDRVDILVKRGVGDNEMLRYRYDVILHKKDESTKSCGHAPFTWYDFVSLENLRDMLQGEEQIFGVSGIPNARVKDDLALAEGLRHWPANQFISSSEQAGSFSEQSTEQVQSFELLLQYAELCGYQCGMTWSQQQPDLLDVIFSRGTLPQIQARSDYSQAHLANYPQISSISGELSELLESALKKQLPEYMVPSLYIPLERMPLSLNNKVDKKALPVPNEDDLRRQAYTAPRDEMEKKLCQLWQNLLKVHQVGVNDNFFALGGHSLQATRLISSIRNELDVEIPLRSIFEHPTLEQLSKVVTVHLVMARRKHFQAEQGATQKILKGDI
;
A
#
# COMPACT_ATOMS: atom_id res chain seq x y z
N SER A 1 2.55 14.65 -19.45
CA SER A 1 3.85 15.29 -19.18
C SER A 1 4.46 14.71 -17.93
N VAL A 2 5.75 14.98 -17.66
CA VAL A 2 6.47 14.54 -16.45
C VAL A 2 5.70 14.89 -15.18
N GLY A 3 5.19 16.12 -15.07
CA GLY A 3 4.46 16.55 -13.87
C GLY A 3 3.20 15.74 -13.60
N THR A 4 2.46 15.35 -14.65
CA THR A 4 1.30 14.47 -14.50
C THR A 4 1.68 13.08 -14.00
N ILE A 5 2.78 12.52 -14.52
CA ILE A 5 3.26 11.18 -14.14
C ILE A 5 3.76 11.18 -12.69
N ALA A 6 4.57 12.17 -12.32
CA ALA A 6 5.08 12.34 -10.96
C ALA A 6 3.93 12.44 -9.94
N ASN A 7 2.93 13.28 -10.23
CA ASN A 7 1.73 13.41 -9.39
C ASN A 7 0.95 12.09 -9.27
N ARG A 8 0.82 11.34 -10.37
CA ARG A 8 0.13 10.04 -10.36
C ARG A 8 0.87 9.00 -9.51
N ILE A 9 2.20 8.96 -9.59
CA ILE A 9 3.04 8.06 -8.78
C ILE A 9 2.95 8.44 -7.30
N GLN A 10 3.10 9.72 -6.96
CA GLN A 10 3.00 10.18 -5.58
C GLN A 10 1.65 9.82 -4.95
N ARG A 11 0.56 9.94 -5.70
CA ARG A 11 -0.78 9.52 -5.25
C ARG A 11 -0.87 8.01 -5.01
N ARG A 12 -0.34 7.20 -5.92
CA ARG A 12 -0.33 5.74 -5.75
C ARG A 12 0.46 5.35 -4.50
N LEU A 13 1.62 5.98 -4.26
CA LEU A 13 2.39 5.73 -3.04
C LEU A 13 1.63 6.11 -1.77
N GLN A 14 0.84 7.18 -1.79
CA GLN A 14 -0.01 7.58 -0.65
C GLN A 14 -1.21 6.65 -0.42
N GLN A 15 -1.62 5.92 -1.46
CA GLN A 15 -2.74 4.98 -1.45
C GLN A 15 -2.24 3.53 -1.42
N GLU A 16 -0.97 3.32 -1.10
CA GLU A 16 -0.40 1.98 -1.04
C GLU A 16 -1.06 1.19 0.11
N GLU A 17 -1.75 0.12 -0.26
CA GLU A 17 -2.46 -0.73 0.70
C GLU A 17 -1.54 -1.78 1.31
N GLU A 18 -0.42 -2.08 0.64
CA GLU A 18 0.57 -3.02 1.16
C GLU A 18 1.45 -2.37 2.23
N PHE A 19 1.75 -3.15 3.28
CA PHE A 19 2.68 -2.73 4.32
C PHE A 19 4.12 -2.95 3.87
N LEU A 20 4.84 -1.86 3.67
CA LEU A 20 6.22 -1.84 3.21
C LEU A 20 7.15 -1.57 4.39
N LEU A 21 8.20 -2.40 4.52
CA LEU A 21 9.21 -2.28 5.57
C LEU A 21 10.59 -2.04 4.98
N SER A 22 11.32 -1.09 5.56
CA SER A 22 12.74 -0.87 5.26
C SER A 22 13.59 -1.97 5.90
N PRO A 23 14.63 -2.47 5.20
CA PRO A 23 15.66 -3.34 5.80
C PRO A 23 16.23 -2.82 7.13
N THR A 24 16.30 -1.49 7.28
CA THR A 24 16.80 -0.84 8.50
C THR A 24 15.98 -1.20 9.73
N TYR A 25 14.67 -1.45 9.58
CA TYR A 25 13.81 -1.89 10.69
C TYR A 25 14.32 -3.20 11.30
N PHE A 26 14.67 -4.16 10.44
CA PHE A 26 15.11 -5.49 10.86
C PHE A 26 16.54 -5.47 11.41
N ALA A 27 17.42 -4.66 10.81
CA ALA A 27 18.80 -4.49 11.29
C ALA A 27 18.88 -3.99 12.74
N GLN A 28 17.86 -3.25 13.22
CA GLN A 28 17.80 -2.73 14.58
C GLN A 28 17.20 -3.72 15.60
N LEU A 29 16.63 -4.85 15.15
CA LEU A 29 15.95 -5.79 16.05
C LEU A 29 16.86 -6.42 17.11
N PRO A 30 18.11 -6.84 16.83
CA PRO A 30 19.00 -7.40 17.85
C PRO A 30 19.28 -6.45 19.01
N ALA A 31 19.33 -5.13 18.74
CA ALA A 31 19.53 -4.13 19.77
C ALA A 31 18.29 -3.97 20.68
N ARG A 32 17.09 -4.25 20.14
CA ARG A 32 15.81 -4.13 20.85
C ARG A 32 15.40 -5.43 21.55
N TYR A 33 15.78 -6.57 21.00
CA TYR A 33 15.36 -7.90 21.42
C TYR A 33 16.60 -8.80 21.59
N PRO A 34 17.18 -8.88 22.81
CA PRO A 34 18.43 -9.61 23.08
C PRO A 34 18.38 -11.12 22.79
N GLU A 35 17.18 -11.70 22.64
CA GLU A 35 16.96 -13.08 22.22
C GLU A 35 17.30 -13.35 20.75
N ILE A 36 17.41 -12.29 19.92
CA ILE A 36 17.83 -12.36 18.53
C ILE A 36 19.36 -12.20 18.49
N ASP A 37 20.07 -13.23 18.03
CA ASP A 37 21.53 -13.22 17.93
C ASP A 37 22.01 -12.48 16.68
N ARG A 38 21.39 -12.77 15.52
CA ARG A 38 21.69 -12.08 14.26
C ARG A 38 20.48 -12.02 13.33
N VAL A 39 20.55 -11.08 12.39
CA VAL A 39 19.56 -10.88 11.33
C VAL A 39 20.28 -10.90 10.00
N ASP A 40 19.80 -11.75 9.09
CA ASP A 40 20.25 -11.79 7.71
C ASP A 40 19.17 -11.18 6.81
N ILE A 41 19.55 -10.18 6.01
CA ILE A 41 18.65 -9.51 5.06
C ILE A 41 19.11 -9.84 3.65
N LEU A 42 18.26 -10.57 2.93
CA LEU A 42 18.60 -11.26 1.69
C LEU A 42 17.74 -10.75 0.54
N VAL A 43 18.35 -10.24 -0.52
CA VAL A 43 17.60 -10.03 -1.77
C VAL A 43 17.30 -11.37 -2.44
N LYS A 44 16.24 -11.41 -3.24
CA LYS A 44 15.87 -12.62 -3.97
C LYS A 44 16.86 -12.93 -5.09
N ARG A 45 17.03 -14.22 -5.38
CA ARG A 45 17.85 -14.71 -6.50
C ARG A 45 16.99 -15.18 -7.67
N GLY A 46 17.55 -15.14 -8.88
CA GLY A 46 16.88 -15.56 -10.11
C GLY A 46 16.94 -14.54 -11.23
N VAL A 47 16.48 -14.98 -12.41
CA VAL A 47 16.57 -14.23 -13.68
C VAL A 47 15.25 -13.54 -14.07
N GLY A 48 14.17 -13.78 -13.32
CA GLY A 48 12.84 -13.29 -13.69
C GLY A 48 12.63 -11.78 -13.52
N ASP A 49 11.76 -11.27 -14.37
CA ASP A 49 11.35 -9.86 -14.51
C ASP A 49 10.23 -9.44 -13.52
N ASN A 50 9.81 -10.30 -12.59
CA ASN A 50 8.67 -9.99 -11.72
C ASN A 50 9.01 -9.06 -10.53
N GLU A 51 7.97 -8.46 -9.95
CA GLU A 51 8.03 -7.65 -8.72
C GLU A 51 8.75 -8.38 -7.56
N MET A 52 8.50 -9.69 -7.42
CA MET A 52 9.05 -10.52 -6.35
C MET A 52 10.58 -10.55 -6.36
N LEU A 53 11.21 -10.58 -7.53
CA LEU A 53 12.66 -10.60 -7.69
C LEU A 53 13.31 -9.21 -7.71
N ARG A 54 12.52 -8.18 -8.04
CA ARG A 54 12.99 -6.79 -8.14
C ARG A 54 13.02 -6.09 -6.78
N TYR A 55 11.93 -6.15 -6.02
CA TYR A 55 11.74 -5.23 -4.88
C TYR A 55 11.57 -5.93 -3.52
N ARG A 56 11.27 -7.23 -3.50
CA ARG A 56 11.07 -7.99 -2.26
C ARG A 56 12.38 -8.64 -1.79
N TYR A 57 12.45 -8.89 -0.49
CA TYR A 57 13.61 -9.48 0.18
C TYR A 57 13.15 -10.43 1.29
N ASP A 58 14.04 -11.34 1.68
CA ASP A 58 13.87 -12.23 2.81
C ASP A 58 14.58 -11.68 4.05
N VAL A 59 14.01 -11.97 5.22
CA VAL A 59 14.63 -11.69 6.51
C VAL A 59 14.66 -12.97 7.32
N ILE A 60 15.86 -13.36 7.76
CA ILE A 60 16.06 -14.54 8.60
C ILE A 60 16.54 -14.05 9.97
N LEU A 61 15.76 -14.36 11.01
CA LEU A 61 16.07 -14.06 12.40
C LEU A 61 16.64 -15.31 13.07
N HIS A 62 17.89 -15.23 13.53
CA HIS A 62 18.52 -16.34 14.25
C HIS A 62 18.38 -16.11 15.74
N LYS A 63 17.78 -17.08 16.43
CA LYS A 63 17.63 -17.04 17.88
C LYS A 63 18.97 -17.38 18.54
N LYS A 64 19.28 -16.68 19.63
CA LYS A 64 20.44 -16.98 20.46
C LYS A 64 20.30 -18.37 21.08
N ASP A 65 21.35 -19.18 20.93
CA ASP A 65 21.40 -20.54 21.44
C ASP A 65 22.62 -20.69 22.36
N GLU A 66 22.44 -21.27 23.54
CA GLU A 66 23.47 -21.32 24.60
C GLU A 66 24.70 -22.14 24.19
N SER A 67 24.56 -23.04 23.20
CA SER A 67 25.64 -23.86 22.65
C SER A 67 26.39 -23.23 21.47
N THR A 68 25.87 -22.15 20.89
CA THR A 68 26.40 -21.59 19.65
C THR A 68 27.18 -20.35 20.01
N LYS A 69 28.51 -20.40 19.88
CA LYS A 69 29.35 -19.20 19.97
C LYS A 69 28.72 -18.17 19.03
N SER A 70 28.31 -17.03 19.58
CA SER A 70 27.84 -15.87 18.81
C SER A 70 28.72 -15.77 17.57
N CYS A 71 28.11 -15.90 16.40
CA CYS A 71 28.79 -15.63 15.14
C CYS A 71 28.98 -14.10 15.07
N GLY A 72 29.85 -13.59 15.95
CA GLY A 72 30.33 -12.23 15.88
C GLY A 72 30.89 -11.99 14.49
N HIS A 73 30.81 -10.74 14.02
CA HIS A 73 31.27 -10.31 12.72
C HIS A 73 32.64 -10.92 12.43
N ALA A 74 32.67 -12.00 11.63
CA ALA A 74 33.94 -12.56 11.20
C ALA A 74 34.59 -11.45 10.36
N PRO A 75 35.76 -10.92 10.76
CA PRO A 75 36.36 -9.85 9.99
C PRO A 75 36.79 -10.43 8.64
N PHE A 76 36.09 -10.03 7.59
CA PHE A 76 36.45 -10.33 6.20
C PHE A 76 36.67 -9.02 5.44
N THR A 77 37.43 -9.11 4.35
CA THR A 77 37.79 -7.95 3.54
C THR A 77 36.67 -7.62 2.56
N TRP A 78 36.36 -6.33 2.46
CA TRP A 78 35.47 -5.80 1.43
C TRP A 78 36.27 -5.26 0.25
N TYR A 79 35.85 -5.64 -0.95
CA TYR A 79 36.38 -5.15 -2.21
C TYR A 79 35.33 -4.34 -2.96
N ASP A 80 35.77 -3.35 -3.73
CA ASP A 80 34.90 -2.60 -4.63
C ASP A 80 34.68 -3.38 -5.93
N PHE A 81 33.44 -3.42 -6.40
CA PHE A 81 33.13 -4.06 -7.68
C PHE A 81 33.76 -3.30 -8.85
N VAL A 82 34.53 -4.01 -9.69
CA VAL A 82 35.14 -3.48 -10.92
C VAL A 82 34.45 -4.05 -12.16
N SER A 83 34.41 -5.38 -12.28
CA SER A 83 33.78 -6.08 -13.40
C SER A 83 33.41 -7.52 -13.02
N LEU A 84 32.55 -8.15 -13.82
CA LEU A 84 32.21 -9.57 -13.65
C LEU A 84 33.42 -10.49 -13.88
N GLU A 85 34.33 -10.11 -14.79
CA GLU A 85 35.57 -10.86 -15.04
C GLU A 85 36.49 -10.84 -13.82
N ASN A 86 36.70 -9.66 -13.23
CA ASN A 86 37.51 -9.52 -12.02
C ASN A 86 36.89 -10.30 -10.85
N LEU A 87 35.58 -10.25 -10.69
CA LEU A 87 34.88 -11.03 -9.67
C LEU A 87 35.05 -12.55 -9.89
N ARG A 88 35.04 -13.00 -11.15
CA ARG A 88 35.30 -14.40 -11.48
C ARG A 88 36.72 -14.84 -11.12
N ASP A 89 37.71 -13.99 -11.35
CA ASP A 89 39.09 -14.26 -10.97
C ASP A 89 39.26 -14.34 -9.44
N MET A 90 38.59 -13.47 -8.69
CA MET A 90 38.56 -13.52 -7.22
C MET A 90 37.98 -14.84 -6.70
N LEU A 91 36.93 -15.37 -7.33
CA LEU A 91 36.33 -16.66 -6.97
C LEU A 91 37.28 -17.85 -7.18
N GLN A 92 38.24 -17.74 -8.10
CA GLN A 92 39.27 -18.78 -8.30
C GLN A 92 40.39 -18.71 -7.24
N GLY A 93 40.43 -17.64 -6.43
CA GLY A 93 41.42 -17.46 -5.38
C GLY A 93 41.28 -18.43 -4.20
N GLU A 94 42.17 -18.25 -3.23
CA GLU A 94 42.26 -19.07 -2.01
C GLU A 94 41.51 -18.46 -0.81
N GLU A 95 40.95 -17.25 -0.96
CA GLU A 95 40.23 -16.57 0.12
C GLU A 95 39.03 -17.39 0.61
N GLN A 96 38.90 -17.50 1.93
CA GLN A 96 37.81 -18.28 2.54
C GLN A 96 36.52 -17.49 2.63
N ILE A 97 36.61 -16.19 2.96
CA ILE A 97 35.47 -15.29 3.12
C ILE A 97 35.87 -13.91 2.63
N PHE A 98 35.06 -13.32 1.76
CA PHE A 98 35.22 -11.93 1.32
C PHE A 98 33.89 -11.32 0.90
N GLY A 99 33.81 -9.99 0.91
CA GLY A 99 32.66 -9.22 0.45
C GLY A 99 33.00 -8.38 -0.76
N VAL A 100 32.04 -8.22 -1.67
CA VAL A 100 32.15 -7.33 -2.82
C VAL A 100 30.96 -6.38 -2.80
N SER A 101 31.26 -5.08 -2.80
CA SER A 101 30.27 -4.02 -2.66
C SER A 101 30.15 -3.21 -3.94
N GLY A 102 28.96 -2.71 -4.23
CA GLY A 102 28.70 -1.85 -5.37
C GLY A 102 28.42 -2.58 -6.69
N ILE A 103 27.90 -3.81 -6.62
CA ILE A 103 27.53 -4.58 -7.81
C ILE A 103 26.23 -4.01 -8.38
N PRO A 104 26.17 -3.58 -9.66
CA PRO A 104 24.95 -3.01 -10.24
C PRO A 104 23.79 -4.01 -10.28
N ASN A 105 22.64 -3.61 -9.74
CA ASN A 105 21.40 -4.37 -9.84
C ASN A 105 20.62 -3.98 -11.10
N ALA A 106 20.90 -4.69 -12.20
CA ALA A 106 20.20 -4.51 -13.45
C ALA A 106 18.66 -4.72 -13.36
N ARG A 107 18.15 -5.38 -12.30
CA ARG A 107 16.71 -5.60 -12.11
C ARG A 107 15.93 -4.32 -11.75
N VAL A 108 16.59 -3.34 -11.15
CA VAL A 108 15.96 -2.10 -10.65
C VAL A 108 16.60 -0.82 -11.18
N LYS A 109 17.76 -0.93 -11.85
CA LYS A 109 18.53 0.20 -12.35
C LYS A 109 17.70 1.14 -13.24
N ASP A 110 16.97 0.60 -14.19
CA ASP A 110 16.16 1.38 -15.13
C ASP A 110 15.00 2.08 -14.40
N ASP A 111 14.34 1.38 -13.48
CA ASP A 111 13.24 1.92 -12.67
C ASP A 111 13.73 3.06 -11.77
N LEU A 112 14.91 2.90 -11.17
CA LEU A 112 15.51 3.92 -10.31
C LEU A 112 15.96 5.14 -11.12
N ALA A 113 16.55 4.93 -12.31
CA ALA A 113 16.91 6.01 -13.21
C ALA A 113 15.68 6.82 -13.66
N LEU A 114 14.56 6.14 -13.96
CA LEU A 114 13.28 6.79 -14.25
C LEU A 114 12.74 7.56 -13.05
N ALA A 115 12.76 6.95 -11.85
CA ALA A 115 12.30 7.60 -10.63
C ALA A 115 13.15 8.84 -10.29
N GLU A 116 14.46 8.78 -10.50
CA GLU A 116 15.36 9.92 -10.33
C GLU A 116 15.15 10.98 -11.40
N GLY A 117 14.95 10.58 -12.65
CA GLY A 117 14.59 11.48 -13.75
C GLY A 117 13.30 12.24 -13.45
N LEU A 118 12.25 11.56 -12.99
CA LEU A 118 10.97 12.19 -12.63
C LEU A 118 11.09 13.24 -11.52
N ARG A 119 12.09 13.15 -10.64
CA ARG A 119 12.36 14.15 -9.60
C ARG A 119 13.02 15.42 -10.14
N HIS A 120 13.77 15.32 -11.23
CA HIS A 120 14.61 16.41 -11.73
C HIS A 120 14.17 16.97 -13.09
N TRP A 121 13.42 16.21 -13.89
CA TRP A 121 12.97 16.64 -15.20
C TRP A 121 11.92 17.75 -15.12
N PRO A 122 11.93 18.70 -16.07
CA PRO A 122 10.97 19.79 -16.09
C PRO A 122 9.54 19.27 -16.32
N ALA A 123 8.59 19.78 -15.54
CA ALA A 123 7.22 19.26 -15.49
C ALA A 123 6.46 19.29 -16.83
N ASN A 124 6.86 20.18 -17.76
CA ASN A 124 6.28 20.33 -19.09
C ASN A 124 6.88 19.39 -20.14
N GLN A 125 7.96 18.67 -19.81
CA GLN A 125 8.53 17.67 -20.71
C GLN A 125 7.54 16.53 -20.92
N PHE A 126 7.50 16.03 -22.16
CA PHE A 126 6.76 14.82 -22.51
C PHE A 126 7.74 13.66 -22.57
N ILE A 127 7.41 12.57 -21.88
CA ILE A 127 8.10 11.30 -21.98
C ILE A 127 7.25 10.41 -22.89
N SER A 128 7.86 9.85 -23.92
CA SER A 128 7.24 8.82 -24.76
C SER A 128 7.35 7.47 -24.05
N SER A 129 6.31 6.65 -24.10
CA SER A 129 6.38 5.27 -23.64
C SER A 129 7.43 4.51 -24.46
N SER A 130 8.41 3.90 -23.80
CA SER A 130 9.26 2.91 -24.46
C SER A 130 8.45 1.65 -24.77
N GLU A 131 8.84 0.89 -25.79
CA GLU A 131 8.24 -0.41 -26.09
C GLU A 131 8.45 -1.42 -24.95
N GLN A 132 9.43 -1.18 -24.09
CA GLN A 132 9.82 -2.01 -22.94
C GLN A 132 9.27 -1.46 -21.61
N ALA A 133 8.27 -0.58 -21.62
CA ALA A 133 7.74 0.02 -20.40
C ALA A 133 7.16 -1.07 -19.48
N GLY A 134 7.83 -1.29 -18.34
CA GLY A 134 7.44 -2.31 -17.35
C GLY A 134 8.09 -3.69 -17.55
N SER A 135 9.01 -3.83 -18.51
CA SER A 135 9.84 -5.03 -18.70
C SER A 135 11.32 -4.66 -18.71
N PHE A 136 12.20 -5.65 -18.56
CA PHE A 136 13.64 -5.48 -18.73
C PHE A 136 13.97 -5.10 -20.17
N SER A 137 14.97 -4.24 -20.32
CA SER A 137 15.67 -4.11 -21.60
C SER A 137 16.43 -5.41 -21.92
N GLU A 138 16.80 -5.62 -23.19
CA GLU A 138 17.65 -6.74 -23.59
C GLU A 138 18.98 -6.72 -22.82
N GLN A 139 19.56 -5.54 -22.64
CA GLN A 139 20.78 -5.33 -21.89
C GLN A 139 20.61 -5.71 -20.40
N SER A 140 19.51 -5.28 -19.77
CA SER A 140 19.24 -5.62 -18.36
C SER A 140 19.04 -7.13 -18.19
N THR A 141 18.39 -7.79 -19.15
CA THR A 141 18.21 -9.25 -19.15
C THR A 141 19.55 -9.99 -19.23
N GLU A 142 20.42 -9.58 -20.15
CA GLU A 142 21.76 -10.17 -20.30
C GLU A 142 22.63 -9.97 -19.05
N GLN A 143 22.57 -8.78 -18.44
CA GLN A 143 23.30 -8.48 -17.20
C GLN A 143 22.82 -9.32 -16.02
N VAL A 144 21.50 -9.48 -15.84
CA VAL A 144 20.93 -10.34 -14.79
C VAL A 144 21.32 -11.80 -15.01
N GLN A 145 21.25 -12.30 -16.24
CA GLN A 145 21.67 -13.66 -16.58
C GLN A 145 23.15 -13.89 -16.30
N SER A 146 24.00 -12.98 -16.76
CA SER A 146 25.45 -13.07 -16.58
C SER A 146 25.84 -13.08 -15.10
N PHE A 147 25.19 -12.23 -14.30
CA PHE A 147 25.43 -12.18 -12.87
C PHE A 147 24.94 -13.44 -12.14
N GLU A 148 23.76 -13.98 -12.48
CA GLU A 148 23.26 -15.22 -11.88
C GLU A 148 24.15 -16.42 -12.25
N LEU A 149 24.63 -16.50 -13.50
CA LEU A 149 25.60 -17.52 -13.91
C LEU A 149 26.91 -17.43 -13.12
N LEU A 150 27.36 -16.23 -12.79
CA LEU A 150 28.54 -16.03 -11.97
C LEU A 150 28.31 -16.47 -10.51
N LEU A 151 27.13 -16.24 -9.95
CA LEU A 151 26.78 -16.77 -8.62
C LEU A 151 26.72 -18.31 -8.62
N GLN A 152 26.18 -18.93 -9.67
CA GLN A 152 26.23 -20.39 -9.85
C GLN A 152 27.67 -20.91 -9.97
N TYR A 153 28.53 -20.17 -10.67
CA TYR A 153 29.95 -20.50 -10.75
C TYR A 153 30.64 -20.41 -9.38
N ALA A 154 30.30 -19.40 -8.56
CA ALA A 154 30.80 -19.29 -7.19
C ALA A 154 30.43 -20.53 -6.35
N GLU A 155 29.20 -21.03 -6.48
CA GLU A 155 28.74 -22.26 -5.82
C GLU A 155 29.53 -23.50 -6.27
N LEU A 156 29.82 -23.61 -7.57
CA LEU A 156 30.68 -24.68 -8.10
C LEU A 156 32.12 -24.60 -7.56
N CYS A 157 32.61 -23.39 -7.30
CA CYS A 157 33.89 -23.16 -6.63
C CYS A 157 33.83 -23.37 -5.09
N GLY A 158 32.69 -23.81 -4.57
CA GLY A 158 32.48 -24.14 -3.15
C GLY A 158 32.07 -22.95 -2.27
N TYR A 159 31.74 -21.79 -2.85
CA TYR A 159 31.26 -20.64 -2.08
C TYR A 159 29.74 -20.66 -1.88
N GLN A 160 29.32 -20.34 -0.67
CA GLN A 160 27.98 -19.86 -0.37
C GLN A 160 27.94 -18.35 -0.60
N CYS A 161 26.84 -17.86 -1.18
CA CYS A 161 26.66 -16.45 -1.52
C CYS A 161 25.51 -15.84 -0.73
N GLY A 162 25.78 -14.80 0.06
CA GLY A 162 24.79 -13.96 0.72
C GLY A 162 24.70 -12.61 0.03
N MET A 163 23.52 -12.18 -0.40
CA MET A 163 23.36 -10.94 -1.17
C MET A 163 22.36 -10.01 -0.51
N THR A 164 22.70 -8.73 -0.41
CA THR A 164 21.86 -7.69 0.20
C THR A 164 21.94 -6.37 -0.58
N TRP A 165 21.04 -5.44 -0.27
CA TRP A 165 21.03 -4.10 -0.84
C TRP A 165 22.18 -3.26 -0.29
N SER A 166 22.90 -2.56 -1.17
CA SER A 166 23.87 -1.56 -0.71
C SER A 166 23.15 -0.41 -0.01
N GLN A 167 23.72 0.09 1.09
CA GLN A 167 23.15 1.24 1.81
C GLN A 167 23.61 2.60 1.27
N GLN A 168 24.58 2.61 0.33
CA GLN A 168 25.04 3.84 -0.31
C GLN A 168 24.13 4.25 -1.47
N GLN A 169 23.78 3.30 -2.33
CA GLN A 169 22.91 3.52 -3.50
C GLN A 169 21.87 2.39 -3.64
N PRO A 170 20.61 2.71 -3.96
CA PRO A 170 19.53 1.71 -3.97
C PRO A 170 19.57 0.74 -5.17
N ASP A 171 20.28 1.08 -6.24
CA ASP A 171 20.48 0.24 -7.42
C ASP A 171 21.74 -0.64 -7.35
N LEU A 172 22.44 -0.66 -6.21
CA LEU A 172 23.62 -1.48 -6.01
C LEU A 172 23.37 -2.59 -4.99
N LEU A 173 24.15 -3.67 -5.13
CA LEU A 173 24.15 -4.84 -4.27
C LEU A 173 25.50 -5.02 -3.60
N ASP A 174 25.44 -5.55 -2.39
CA ASP A 174 26.59 -6.04 -1.66
C ASP A 174 26.46 -7.56 -1.54
N VAL A 175 27.51 -8.30 -1.92
CA VAL A 175 27.55 -9.77 -1.90
C VAL A 175 28.69 -10.25 -1.02
N ILE A 176 28.40 -11.23 -0.18
CA ILE A 176 29.37 -11.91 0.68
C ILE A 176 29.52 -13.33 0.18
N PHE A 177 30.77 -13.75 -0.05
CA PHE A 177 31.14 -15.10 -0.45
C PHE A 177 31.84 -15.79 0.72
N SER A 178 31.47 -17.04 1.01
CA SER A 178 32.10 -17.86 2.06
C SER A 178 32.20 -19.33 1.64
N ARG A 179 33.38 -19.96 1.74
CA ARG A 179 33.54 -21.42 1.51
C ARG A 179 33.11 -22.29 2.70
N GLY A 180 32.71 -21.67 3.80
CA GLY A 180 32.25 -22.35 5.01
C GLY A 180 30.85 -21.90 5.41
N THR A 181 30.64 -21.67 6.70
CA THR A 181 29.42 -21.07 7.21
C THR A 181 29.33 -19.62 6.72
N LEU A 182 28.19 -19.23 6.15
CA LEU A 182 27.93 -17.84 5.84
C LEU A 182 28.01 -16.99 7.11
N PRO A 183 28.83 -15.92 7.13
CA PRO A 183 28.76 -14.92 8.18
C PRO A 183 27.40 -14.19 8.10
N GLN A 184 27.13 -13.32 9.07
CA GLN A 184 25.93 -12.48 9.03
C GLN A 184 25.86 -11.71 7.71
N ILE A 185 24.71 -11.77 7.05
CA ILE A 185 24.50 -11.12 5.76
C ILE A 185 24.06 -9.68 6.01
N GLN A 186 25.03 -8.77 5.87
CA GLN A 186 24.84 -7.34 6.06
C GLN A 186 25.52 -6.55 4.95
N ALA A 187 25.00 -5.36 4.68
CA ALA A 187 25.61 -4.44 3.75
C ALA A 187 26.98 -3.96 4.28
N ARG A 188 27.84 -3.47 3.37
CA ARG A 188 29.15 -2.93 3.75
C ARG A 188 29.02 -1.68 4.62
N SER A 189 28.00 -0.86 4.34
CA SER A 189 27.69 0.36 5.09
C SER A 189 26.50 0.15 6.01
N ASP A 190 26.46 0.86 7.13
CA ASP A 190 25.39 0.72 8.12
C ASP A 190 24.02 1.12 7.58
N TYR A 191 23.00 0.37 8.00
CA TYR A 191 21.60 0.70 7.75
C TYR A 191 21.23 1.98 8.52
N SER A 192 20.96 3.06 7.78
CA SER A 192 20.77 4.40 8.35
C SER A 192 19.46 5.06 7.95
N GLN A 193 18.54 4.33 7.30
CA GLN A 193 17.28 4.94 6.89
C GLN A 193 16.41 5.31 8.09
N ALA A 194 16.04 6.58 8.16
CA ALA A 194 15.13 7.09 9.19
C ALA A 194 13.68 6.59 9.01
N HIS A 195 13.30 6.24 7.78
CA HIS A 195 11.95 5.78 7.44
C HIS A 195 11.91 4.27 7.41
N LEU A 196 11.19 3.70 8.37
CA LEU A 196 11.17 2.25 8.59
C LEU A 196 9.96 1.55 7.96
N ALA A 197 8.84 2.25 7.80
CA ALA A 197 7.60 1.70 7.27
C ALA A 197 6.70 2.78 6.65
N ASN A 198 5.81 2.40 5.75
CA ASN A 198 4.69 3.23 5.28
C ASN A 198 3.47 3.13 6.21
N TYR A 199 2.41 3.87 5.88
CA TYR A 199 1.12 3.88 6.62
C TYR A 199 -0.06 3.49 5.72
N PRO A 200 -0.35 2.18 5.53
CA PRO A 200 -1.40 1.74 4.60
C PRO A 200 -2.81 2.21 4.96
N GLN A 201 -3.07 2.49 6.24
CA GLN A 201 -4.37 2.92 6.75
C GLN A 201 -4.58 4.44 6.69
N ILE A 202 -3.65 5.20 6.10
CA ILE A 202 -3.76 6.66 6.09
C ILE A 202 -5.01 7.15 5.35
N SER A 203 -5.43 6.41 4.31
CA SER A 203 -6.62 6.71 3.51
C SER A 203 -7.93 6.46 4.27
N SER A 204 -8.02 5.40 5.08
CA SER A 204 -9.21 5.08 5.88
C SER A 204 -9.40 6.07 7.03
N ILE A 205 -8.30 6.47 7.68
CA ILE A 205 -8.33 7.45 8.78
C ILE A 205 -8.64 8.87 8.27
N SER A 206 -8.33 9.14 7.00
CA SER A 206 -8.49 10.47 6.39
C SER A 206 -9.90 11.03 6.50
N GLY A 207 -10.93 10.21 6.29
CA GLY A 207 -12.32 10.67 6.28
C GLY A 207 -12.75 11.18 7.66
N GLU A 208 -12.59 10.33 8.68
CA GLU A 208 -12.93 10.66 10.07
C GLU A 208 -12.13 11.87 10.59
N LEU A 209 -10.83 11.92 10.28
CA LEU A 209 -9.98 13.03 10.69
C LEU A 209 -10.41 14.36 10.05
N SER A 210 -10.83 14.32 8.78
CA SER A 210 -11.27 15.52 8.06
C SER A 210 -12.53 16.12 8.69
N GLU A 211 -13.52 15.29 9.02
CA GLU A 211 -14.76 15.73 9.69
C GLU A 211 -14.46 16.34 11.08
N LEU A 212 -13.58 15.70 11.85
CA LEU A 212 -13.16 16.19 13.17
C LEU A 212 -12.44 17.54 13.08
N LEU A 213 -11.52 17.69 12.12
CA LEU A 213 -10.80 18.95 11.89
C LEU A 213 -11.74 20.07 11.47
N GLU A 214 -12.64 19.80 10.52
CA GLU A 214 -13.61 20.79 10.06
C GLU A 214 -14.52 21.27 11.20
N SER A 215 -15.05 20.33 12.00
CA SER A 215 -15.90 20.62 13.17
C SER A 215 -15.15 21.44 14.23
N ALA A 216 -13.87 21.12 14.48
CA ALA A 216 -13.04 21.87 15.42
C ALA A 216 -12.75 23.29 14.92
N LEU A 217 -12.40 23.44 13.63
CA LEU A 217 -12.06 24.72 13.03
C LEU A 217 -13.27 25.65 12.93
N LYS A 218 -14.48 25.15 12.62
CA LYS A 218 -15.72 25.95 12.61
C LYS A 218 -16.05 26.60 13.96
N LYS A 219 -15.55 26.04 15.08
CA LYS A 219 -15.74 26.63 16.41
C LYS A 219 -14.78 27.78 16.70
N GLN A 220 -13.65 27.86 16.01
CA GLN A 220 -12.58 28.82 16.26
C GLN A 220 -12.41 29.86 15.14
N LEU A 221 -12.84 29.53 13.92
CA LEU A 221 -12.63 30.32 12.72
C LEU A 221 -13.95 30.67 12.03
N PRO A 222 -14.04 31.85 11.39
CA PRO A 222 -15.12 32.15 10.46
C PRO A 222 -15.19 31.13 9.32
N GLU A 223 -16.39 30.91 8.76
CA GLU A 223 -16.65 29.90 7.74
C GLU A 223 -15.71 30.00 6.51
N TYR A 224 -15.41 31.22 6.06
CA TYR A 224 -14.51 31.45 4.91
C TYR A 224 -13.03 31.11 5.16
N MET A 225 -12.63 30.87 6.42
CA MET A 225 -11.27 30.45 6.78
C MET A 225 -11.17 28.93 6.99
N VAL A 226 -12.29 28.21 6.98
CA VAL A 226 -12.30 26.75 7.15
C VAL A 226 -11.94 26.09 5.80
N PRO A 227 -10.89 25.26 5.73
CA PRO A 227 -10.51 24.58 4.51
C PRO A 227 -11.60 23.66 3.98
N SER A 228 -11.82 23.70 2.66
CA SER A 228 -12.76 22.83 1.94
C SER A 228 -12.15 21.51 1.49
N LEU A 229 -10.82 21.33 1.69
CA LEU A 229 -10.11 20.11 1.33
C LEU A 229 -9.02 19.74 2.35
N TYR A 230 -8.98 18.48 2.78
CA TYR A 230 -7.93 17.90 3.62
C TYR A 230 -7.31 16.70 2.90
N ILE A 231 -6.00 16.76 2.65
CA ILE A 231 -5.24 15.68 2.03
C ILE A 231 -4.22 15.20 3.06
N PRO A 232 -4.31 13.95 3.55
CA PRO A 232 -3.34 13.42 4.48
C PRO A 232 -2.03 13.17 3.75
N LEU A 233 -0.94 13.51 4.41
CA LEU A 233 0.40 13.22 3.94
C LEU A 233 1.09 12.40 5.01
N GLU A 234 1.75 11.32 4.60
CA GLU A 234 2.66 10.58 5.49
C GLU A 234 3.75 11.52 6.05
N ARG A 235 4.24 12.44 5.22
CA ARG A 235 5.20 13.47 5.62
C ARG A 235 5.07 14.73 4.78
N MET A 236 5.49 15.84 5.35
CA MET A 236 5.66 17.08 4.60
C MET A 236 6.83 16.93 3.62
N PRO A 237 6.65 17.25 2.32
CA PRO A 237 7.75 17.30 1.39
C PRO A 237 8.68 18.45 1.77
N LEU A 238 9.97 18.15 1.91
CA LEU A 238 11.01 19.11 2.27
C LEU A 238 11.96 19.32 1.08
N SER A 239 12.39 20.56 0.90
CA SER A 239 13.51 20.93 0.04
C SER A 239 14.84 20.50 0.67
N LEU A 240 15.93 20.53 -0.10
CA LEU A 240 17.30 20.26 0.38
C LEU A 240 17.71 21.10 1.61
N ASN A 241 17.10 22.27 1.78
CA ASN A 241 17.33 23.16 2.92
C ASN A 241 16.36 22.91 4.09
N ASN A 242 15.69 21.76 4.14
CA ASN A 242 14.69 21.37 5.15
C ASN A 242 13.48 22.32 5.28
N LYS A 243 13.19 23.12 4.24
CA LYS A 243 11.96 23.93 4.15
C LYS A 243 10.87 23.18 3.42
N VAL A 244 9.59 23.41 3.74
CA VAL A 244 8.44 22.80 3.03
C VAL A 244 8.49 23.15 1.53
N ASP A 245 8.54 22.12 0.69
CA ASP A 245 8.46 22.25 -0.76
C ASP A 245 6.98 22.22 -1.20
N LYS A 246 6.41 23.42 -1.38
CA LYS A 246 5.02 23.57 -1.81
C LYS A 246 4.74 23.02 -3.20
N LYS A 247 5.75 22.89 -4.07
CA LYS A 247 5.56 22.37 -5.44
C LYS A 247 5.44 20.85 -5.47
N ALA A 248 5.96 20.19 -4.45
CA ALA A 248 5.88 18.74 -4.26
C ALA A 248 4.63 18.31 -3.47
N LEU A 249 3.77 19.26 -3.06
CA LEU A 249 2.48 18.93 -2.45
C LEU A 249 1.53 18.36 -3.53
N PRO A 250 0.72 17.33 -3.19
CA PRO A 250 -0.27 16.81 -4.12
C PRO A 250 -1.26 17.90 -4.55
N VAL A 251 -1.47 18.00 -5.87
CA VAL A 251 -2.48 18.90 -6.42
C VAL A 251 -3.86 18.25 -6.28
N PRO A 252 -4.87 18.91 -5.72
CA PRO A 252 -6.24 18.39 -5.62
C PRO A 252 -6.82 17.93 -6.97
N ASN A 253 -7.57 16.82 -6.99
CA ASN A 253 -8.34 16.38 -8.16
C ASN A 253 -9.80 16.08 -7.83
N GLU A 254 -10.59 15.71 -8.85
CA GLU A 254 -12.00 15.35 -8.67
C GLU A 254 -12.23 14.21 -7.68
N ASP A 255 -11.32 13.22 -7.61
CA ASP A 255 -11.46 12.11 -6.66
C ASP A 255 -11.28 12.56 -5.21
N ASP A 256 -10.42 13.54 -4.95
CA ASP A 256 -10.23 14.12 -3.61
C ASP A 256 -11.48 14.91 -3.20
N LEU A 257 -12.07 15.65 -4.14
CA LEU A 257 -13.32 16.38 -3.92
C LEU A 257 -14.49 15.41 -3.65
N ARG A 258 -14.53 14.26 -4.34
CA ARG A 258 -15.53 13.20 -4.09
C ARG A 258 -15.32 12.51 -2.75
N ARG A 259 -14.07 12.18 -2.37
CA ARG A 259 -13.74 11.57 -1.08
C ARG A 259 -14.03 12.49 0.10
N GLN A 260 -13.86 13.80 -0.05
CA GLN A 260 -14.22 14.77 1.00
C GLN A 260 -15.72 14.97 1.17
N ALA A 261 -16.52 14.74 0.13
CA ALA A 261 -17.98 14.73 0.25
C ALA A 261 -18.53 13.50 1.01
N TYR A 262 -17.64 12.58 1.44
CA TYR A 262 -18.00 11.46 2.30
C TYR A 262 -18.58 11.97 3.61
N THR A 263 -19.73 11.42 3.97
CA THR A 263 -20.37 11.64 5.27
C THR A 263 -20.78 10.26 5.78
N ALA A 264 -20.28 9.89 6.95
CA ALA A 264 -20.53 8.58 7.53
C ALA A 264 -22.03 8.35 7.82
N PRO A 265 -22.53 7.09 7.78
CA PRO A 265 -23.89 6.77 8.17
C PRO A 265 -24.13 7.11 9.65
N ARG A 266 -25.22 7.85 9.90
CA ARG A 266 -25.55 8.45 11.20
C ARG A 266 -26.42 7.54 12.07
N ASP A 267 -27.18 6.66 11.45
CA ASP A 267 -28.08 5.71 12.13
C ASP A 267 -27.94 4.27 11.60
N GLU A 268 -28.59 3.33 12.29
CA GLU A 268 -28.54 1.91 11.93
C GLU A 268 -29.20 1.61 10.58
N MET A 269 -30.12 2.46 10.10
CA MET A 269 -30.74 2.28 8.79
C MET A 269 -29.75 2.66 7.68
N GLU A 270 -29.10 3.82 7.82
CA GLU A 270 -28.06 4.28 6.90
C GLU A 270 -26.90 3.28 6.84
N LYS A 271 -26.46 2.72 7.98
CA LYS A 271 -25.40 1.69 8.01
C LYS A 271 -25.77 0.45 7.20
N LYS A 272 -26.98 -0.08 7.39
CA LYS A 272 -27.45 -1.26 6.65
C LYS A 272 -27.54 -0.98 5.16
N LEU A 273 -28.06 0.19 4.78
CA LEU A 273 -28.13 0.59 3.37
C LEU A 273 -26.74 0.80 2.76
N CYS A 274 -25.79 1.39 3.47
CA CYS A 274 -24.38 1.50 3.03
C CYS A 274 -23.81 0.12 2.72
N GLN A 275 -24.01 -0.85 3.61
CA GLN A 275 -23.50 -2.21 3.45
C GLN A 275 -24.14 -2.92 2.24
N LEU A 276 -25.44 -2.76 2.04
CA LEU A 276 -26.14 -3.25 0.86
C LEU A 276 -25.58 -2.66 -0.43
N TRP A 277 -25.34 -1.34 -0.46
CA TRP A 277 -24.78 -0.65 -1.62
C TRP A 277 -23.34 -1.09 -1.91
N GLN A 278 -22.48 -1.19 -0.89
CA GLN A 278 -21.11 -1.69 -1.02
C GLN A 278 -21.08 -3.10 -1.64
N ASN A 279 -21.91 -4.01 -1.12
CA ASN A 279 -21.97 -5.40 -1.58
C ASN A 279 -22.46 -5.52 -3.02
N LEU A 280 -23.42 -4.68 -3.41
CA LEU A 280 -24.08 -4.70 -4.70
C LEU A 280 -23.28 -3.99 -5.82
N LEU A 281 -22.73 -2.82 -5.50
CA LEU A 281 -21.99 -1.97 -6.44
C LEU A 281 -20.49 -2.31 -6.48
N LYS A 282 -20.02 -3.17 -5.57
CA LYS A 282 -18.60 -3.56 -5.43
C LYS A 282 -17.69 -2.37 -5.19
N VAL A 283 -18.14 -1.46 -4.31
CA VAL A 283 -17.39 -0.28 -3.86
C VAL A 283 -17.01 -0.43 -2.40
N HIS A 284 -15.81 0.01 -2.02
CA HIS A 284 -15.29 -0.15 -0.66
C HIS A 284 -15.98 0.77 0.36
N GLN A 285 -16.43 1.96 -0.05
CA GLN A 285 -17.00 2.96 0.84
C GLN A 285 -18.17 3.69 0.18
N VAL A 286 -19.26 3.89 0.92
CA VAL A 286 -20.46 4.63 0.50
C VAL A 286 -20.84 5.61 1.61
N GLY A 287 -20.88 6.90 1.30
CA GLY A 287 -21.35 7.96 2.18
C GLY A 287 -22.85 8.25 2.05
N VAL A 288 -23.43 8.91 3.04
CA VAL A 288 -24.89 9.20 3.05
C VAL A 288 -25.35 10.13 1.93
N ASN A 289 -24.44 10.92 1.39
CA ASN A 289 -24.72 11.84 0.28
C ASN A 289 -24.44 11.22 -1.10
N ASP A 290 -23.94 9.98 -1.15
CA ASP A 290 -23.60 9.34 -2.41
C ASP A 290 -24.85 8.99 -3.21
N ASN A 291 -24.77 9.22 -4.51
CA ASN A 291 -25.84 8.93 -5.46
C ASN A 291 -25.65 7.53 -6.08
N PHE A 292 -26.69 6.70 -6.01
CA PHE A 292 -26.72 5.33 -6.48
C PHE A 292 -26.25 5.17 -7.93
N PHE A 293 -26.75 6.03 -8.82
CA PHE A 293 -26.44 5.96 -10.26
C PHE A 293 -25.06 6.51 -10.57
N ALA A 294 -24.60 7.51 -9.81
CA ALA A 294 -23.25 8.04 -9.93
C ALA A 294 -22.18 7.02 -9.52
N LEU A 295 -22.51 6.13 -8.58
CA LEU A 295 -21.67 5.00 -8.15
C LEU A 295 -21.71 3.79 -9.12
N GLY A 296 -22.27 3.96 -10.32
CA GLY A 296 -22.37 2.90 -11.33
C GLY A 296 -23.62 2.03 -11.21
N GLY A 297 -24.55 2.39 -10.32
CA GLY A 297 -25.87 1.77 -10.20
C GLY A 297 -26.69 1.89 -11.49
N HIS A 298 -27.30 0.79 -11.93
CA HIS A 298 -28.26 0.79 -13.04
C HIS A 298 -29.54 0.02 -12.67
N SER A 299 -30.54 0.03 -13.56
CA SER A 299 -31.89 -0.49 -13.27
C SER A 299 -31.91 -1.93 -12.76
N LEU A 300 -31.03 -2.81 -13.25
CA LEU A 300 -30.94 -4.20 -12.77
C LEU A 300 -30.39 -4.26 -11.33
N GLN A 301 -29.40 -3.44 -11.01
CA GLN A 301 -28.89 -3.32 -9.64
C GLN A 301 -29.94 -2.68 -8.72
N ALA A 302 -30.68 -1.67 -9.18
CA ALA A 302 -31.78 -1.08 -8.42
C ALA A 302 -32.84 -2.14 -8.06
N THR A 303 -33.23 -3.00 -9.02
CA THR A 303 -34.15 -4.13 -8.74
C THR A 303 -33.57 -5.10 -7.71
N ARG A 304 -32.27 -5.43 -7.80
CA ARG A 304 -31.59 -6.29 -6.83
C ARG A 304 -31.52 -5.66 -5.44
N LEU A 305 -31.26 -4.35 -5.37
CA LEU A 305 -31.21 -3.59 -4.12
C LEU A 305 -32.56 -3.67 -3.39
N ILE A 306 -33.68 -3.52 -4.11
CA ILE A 306 -35.03 -3.63 -3.52
C ILE A 306 -35.27 -5.02 -2.96
N SER A 307 -34.89 -6.06 -3.71
CA SER A 307 -35.00 -7.44 -3.23
C SER A 307 -34.18 -7.66 -1.95
N SER A 308 -32.96 -7.12 -1.88
CA SER A 308 -32.13 -7.19 -0.67
C SER A 308 -32.73 -6.42 0.51
N ILE A 309 -33.23 -5.20 0.27
CA ILE A 309 -33.94 -4.40 1.30
C ILE A 309 -35.14 -5.18 1.83
N ARG A 310 -35.94 -5.79 0.96
CA ARG A 310 -37.08 -6.63 1.36
C ARG A 310 -36.62 -7.80 2.23
N ASN A 311 -35.58 -8.51 1.82
CA ASN A 311 -35.11 -9.70 2.53
C ASN A 311 -34.50 -9.37 3.90
N GLU A 312 -33.78 -8.26 4.02
CA GLU A 312 -33.06 -7.91 5.25
C GLU A 312 -33.88 -7.05 6.22
N LEU A 313 -34.83 -6.27 5.73
CA LEU A 313 -35.59 -5.31 6.52
C LEU A 313 -37.10 -5.62 6.59
N ASP A 314 -37.58 -6.62 5.85
CA ASP A 314 -38.99 -6.99 5.74
C ASP A 314 -39.89 -5.82 5.30
N VAL A 315 -39.39 -5.01 4.36
CA VAL A 315 -40.06 -3.82 3.85
C VAL A 315 -40.02 -3.81 2.33
N GLU A 316 -41.20 -3.65 1.72
CA GLU A 316 -41.31 -3.41 0.28
C GLU A 316 -41.36 -1.92 -0.04
N ILE A 317 -40.52 -1.50 -0.99
CA ILE A 317 -40.52 -0.14 -1.56
C ILE A 317 -40.64 -0.23 -3.09
N PRO A 318 -41.32 0.71 -3.75
CA PRO A 318 -41.45 0.70 -5.20
C PRO A 318 -40.13 1.07 -5.88
N LEU A 319 -39.84 0.47 -7.04
CA LEU A 319 -38.61 0.76 -7.80
C LEU A 319 -38.43 2.23 -8.15
N ARG A 320 -39.53 2.92 -8.42
CA ARG A 320 -39.54 4.35 -8.67
C ARG A 320 -38.87 5.15 -7.53
N SER A 321 -38.93 4.69 -6.28
CA SER A 321 -38.32 5.39 -5.15
C SER A 321 -36.81 5.52 -5.25
N ILE A 322 -36.09 4.57 -5.87
CA ILE A 322 -34.63 4.70 -6.06
C ILE A 322 -34.30 5.80 -7.08
N PHE A 323 -35.16 5.98 -8.09
CA PHE A 323 -34.99 7.03 -9.10
C PHE A 323 -35.38 8.42 -8.58
N GLU A 324 -36.41 8.51 -7.74
CA GLU A 324 -36.86 9.77 -7.13
C GLU A 324 -35.97 10.21 -5.95
N HIS A 325 -35.32 9.26 -5.28
CA HIS A 325 -34.50 9.46 -4.10
C HIS A 325 -33.15 8.76 -4.26
N PRO A 326 -32.28 9.25 -5.18
CA PRO A 326 -31.11 8.52 -5.60
C PRO A 326 -29.94 8.60 -4.61
N THR A 327 -29.98 9.44 -3.58
CA THR A 327 -28.94 9.46 -2.54
C THR A 327 -29.27 8.53 -1.38
N LEU A 328 -28.24 8.03 -0.70
CA LEU A 328 -28.42 7.08 0.41
C LEU A 328 -29.25 7.66 1.55
N GLU A 329 -29.04 8.92 1.93
CA GLU A 329 -29.85 9.63 2.93
C GLU A 329 -31.33 9.67 2.52
N GLN A 330 -31.61 10.04 1.26
CA GLN A 330 -32.98 10.17 0.79
C GLN A 330 -33.68 8.80 0.76
N LEU A 331 -32.98 7.77 0.29
CA LEU A 331 -33.49 6.40 0.28
C LEU A 331 -33.72 5.87 1.71
N SER A 332 -32.82 6.16 2.65
CA SER A 332 -32.97 5.78 4.06
C SER A 332 -34.26 6.32 4.68
N LYS A 333 -34.59 7.59 4.40
CA LYS A 333 -35.86 8.22 4.84
C LYS A 333 -37.07 7.48 4.27
N VAL A 334 -37.05 7.14 2.99
CA VAL A 334 -38.15 6.42 2.33
C VAL A 334 -38.35 5.03 2.93
N VAL A 335 -37.27 4.27 3.12
CA VAL A 335 -37.31 2.93 3.72
C VAL A 335 -37.85 2.99 5.14
N THR A 336 -37.39 3.96 5.93
CA THR A 336 -37.84 4.16 7.31
C THR A 336 -39.35 4.43 7.37
N VAL A 337 -39.87 5.31 6.51
CA VAL A 337 -41.32 5.59 6.43
C VAL A 337 -42.11 4.33 6.12
N HIS A 338 -41.68 3.55 5.13
CA HIS A 338 -42.37 2.30 4.76
C HIS A 338 -42.31 1.27 5.89
N LEU A 339 -41.19 1.18 6.61
CA LEU A 339 -41.01 0.30 7.76
C LEU A 339 -41.98 0.66 8.91
N VAL A 340 -42.14 1.95 9.21
CA VAL A 340 -43.12 2.41 10.21
C VAL A 340 -44.56 2.09 9.77
N MET A 341 -44.89 2.30 8.49
CA MET A 341 -46.22 2.00 7.96
C MET A 341 -46.54 0.50 8.00
N ALA A 342 -45.57 -0.36 7.65
CA ALA A 342 -45.72 -1.81 7.71
C ALA A 342 -45.98 -2.30 9.14
N ARG A 343 -45.19 -1.83 10.11
CA ARG A 343 -45.37 -2.16 11.54
C ARG A 343 -46.73 -1.69 12.08
N ARG A 344 -47.19 -0.51 11.68
CA ARG A 344 -48.52 -0.01 12.08
C ARG A 344 -49.66 -0.89 11.56
N LYS A 345 -49.57 -1.35 10.30
CA LYS A 345 -50.58 -2.26 9.72
C LYS A 345 -50.61 -3.60 10.44
N HIS A 346 -49.45 -4.17 10.77
CA HIS A 346 -49.36 -5.42 11.52
C HIS A 346 -50.00 -5.29 12.90
N PHE A 347 -49.67 -4.23 13.63
CA PHE A 347 -50.23 -3.96 14.95
C PHE A 347 -51.76 -3.76 14.93
N GLN A 348 -52.30 -3.07 13.91
CA GLN A 348 -53.74 -2.92 13.73
C GLN A 348 -54.44 -4.24 13.37
N ALA A 349 -53.79 -5.10 12.58
CA ALA A 349 -54.31 -6.43 12.23
C ALA A 349 -54.34 -7.36 13.44
N GLU A 350 -53.31 -7.34 14.29
CA GLU A 350 -53.26 -8.10 15.54
C GLU A 350 -54.32 -7.62 16.53
N GLN A 351 -54.48 -6.31 16.73
CA GLN A 351 -55.53 -5.77 17.58
C GLN A 351 -56.94 -6.14 17.08
N GLY A 352 -57.18 -6.08 15.76
CA GLY A 352 -58.45 -6.51 15.17
C GLY A 352 -58.71 -8.01 15.31
N ALA A 353 -57.67 -8.85 15.25
CA ALA A 353 -57.77 -10.29 15.51
C ALA A 353 -58.06 -10.59 16.99
N THR A 354 -57.39 -9.91 17.93
CA THR A 354 -57.65 -10.04 19.37
C THR A 354 -59.07 -9.58 19.72
N GLN A 355 -59.56 -8.49 19.11
CA GLN A 355 -60.92 -8.01 19.32
C GLN A 355 -61.99 -8.92 18.71
N LYS A 356 -61.68 -9.65 17.62
CA LYS A 356 -62.57 -10.69 17.06
C LYS A 356 -62.62 -11.94 17.93
N ILE A 357 -61.49 -12.39 18.50
CA ILE A 357 -61.44 -13.52 19.44
C ILE A 357 -62.21 -13.21 20.72
N LEU A 358 -62.22 -11.95 21.17
CA LEU A 358 -62.98 -11.50 22.34
C LEU A 358 -64.49 -11.26 22.06
N LYS A 359 -64.94 -11.30 20.80
CA LYS A 359 -66.33 -11.01 20.39
C LYS A 359 -67.06 -12.19 19.71
N GLY A 360 -66.46 -13.37 19.63
CA GLY A 360 -67.06 -14.56 19.03
C GLY A 360 -67.11 -15.74 20.02
N ASP A 361 -68.32 -16.24 20.21
CA ASP A 361 -68.74 -17.36 21.08
C ASP A 361 -68.11 -18.73 20.73
N ILE A 362 -68.28 -19.66 21.69
CA ILE A 362 -68.12 -21.14 21.60
C ILE A 362 -68.60 -21.73 20.27
#